data_AF-A0A1X0E2H7-F1
#
_entry.id   AF-A0A1X0E2H7-F1
#
_cell.length_a   1.000
_cell.length_b   1.000
_cell.length_c   1.000
_cell.angle_alpha   90.00
_cell.angle_beta   90.00
_cell.angle_gamma   90.00
#
_symmetry.space_group_name_H-M   'P 1'
#
loop_
_entity.id
_entity.type
_entity.pdbx_description
1 polymer ?
#
loop_
_entity_poly.entity_id
_entity_poly.type
_entity_poly.pdbx_seq_one_letter_code
_entity_poly.pdbx_strand_id
1 'polypeptide(L)'
;GIAGTVEFRTDVFDAASIEALLQRWERVLAAMVANPGQRLSAIDVLDPAEHARLAELGRRSVLARPADTTGSVPVLFAAQVARTPDAVALTFEGSSLSYRELDEA
;
A
#
# COMPACT_ATOMS: atom_id res chain seq x y z
N GLY A 1 23.17 -4.73 -34.79
CA GLY A 1 22.70 -4.35 -33.44
C GLY A 1 21.70 -3.22 -33.55
N ILE A 2 20.85 -3.04 -32.55
CA ILE A 2 19.94 -1.89 -32.46
C ILE A 2 20.60 -0.88 -31.52
N ALA A 3 20.63 0.39 -31.91
CA ALA A 3 21.15 1.49 -31.10
C ALA A 3 20.13 2.64 -31.10
N GLY A 4 20.13 3.41 -30.02
CA GLY A 4 19.23 4.55 -29.85
C GLY A 4 19.75 5.51 -28.80
N THR A 5 19.17 6.70 -28.78
CA THR A 5 19.49 7.77 -27.84
C THR A 5 18.23 8.16 -27.10
N VAL A 6 18.35 8.47 -25.81
CA VAL A 6 17.25 9.02 -25.01
C VAL A 6 17.54 10.48 -24.73
N GLU A 7 16.59 11.33 -25.12
CA GLU A 7 16.56 12.73 -24.76
C GLU A 7 15.52 12.93 -23.66
N PHE A 8 15.89 13.63 -22.60
CA PHE A 8 15.02 13.89 -21.47
C PHE A 8 15.26 15.27 -20.89
N ARG A 9 14.24 15.76 -20.19
CA ARG A 9 14.26 17.03 -19.48
C ARG A 9 14.87 16.87 -18.09
N THR A 10 16.02 17.49 -17.86
CA THR A 10 16.77 17.37 -16.60
C THR A 10 16.12 18.08 -15.42
N ASP A 11 15.16 18.98 -15.68
CA ASP A 11 14.36 19.63 -14.63
C ASP A 11 13.24 18.72 -14.10
N VAL A 12 12.95 17.62 -14.79
CA VAL A 12 11.93 16.63 -14.41
C VAL A 12 12.56 15.28 -14.05
N PHE A 13 13.61 14.89 -14.76
CA PHE A 13 14.26 13.59 -14.59
C PHE A 13 15.75 13.73 -14.32
N ASP A 14 16.24 12.95 -13.37
CA ASP A 14 17.67 12.69 -13.22
C ASP A 14 18.12 11.49 -14.06
N ALA A 15 19.43 11.32 -14.20
CA ALA A 15 20.01 10.23 -14.98
C ALA A 15 19.59 8.85 -14.45
N ALA A 16 19.55 8.67 -13.12
CA ALA A 16 19.19 7.40 -12.49
C ALA A 16 17.73 7.00 -12.81
N SER A 17 16.81 7.96 -12.86
CA SER A 17 15.42 7.75 -13.23
C SER A 17 15.28 7.31 -14.69
N ILE A 18 16.08 7.89 -15.58
CA ILE A 18 16.08 7.50 -17.00
C ILE A 18 16.74 6.15 -17.22
N GLU A 19 17.82 5.84 -16.50
CA GLU A 19 18.42 4.51 -16.50
C GLU A 19 17.41 3.44 -16.04
N ALA A 20 16.67 3.70 -14.97
CA ALA A 20 15.61 2.80 -14.53
C ALA A 20 14.51 2.64 -15.59
N LEU A 21 14.09 3.72 -16.24
CA LEU A 21 13.09 3.66 -17.30
C LEU A 21 13.58 2.84 -18.51
N LEU A 22 14.86 2.98 -18.87
CA LEU A 22 15.50 2.20 -19.93
C LEU A 22 15.56 0.71 -19.59
N GLN A 23 15.91 0.35 -18.35
CA GLN A 23 15.90 -1.04 -17.89
C GLN A 23 14.49 -1.66 -17.97
N ARG A 24 13.45 -0.90 -17.61
CA ARG A 24 12.06 -1.34 -17.77
C ARG A 24 11.67 -1.46 -19.25
N TRP A 25 12.14 -0.55 -20.10
CA TRP A 25 11.91 -0.62 -21.55
C TRP A 25 12.52 -1.88 -22.18
N GLU A 26 13.76 -2.21 -21.82
CA GLU A 26 14.43 -3.44 -22.25
C GLU A 26 13.63 -4.69 -21.84
N ARG A 27 13.08 -4.71 -20.62
CA ARG A 27 12.22 -5.81 -20.15
C ARG A 27 10.96 -5.97 -20.99
N VAL A 28 10.32 -4.87 -21.37
CA VAL A 28 9.14 -4.91 -22.26
C VAL A 28 9.50 -5.50 -23.61
N LEU A 29 10.60 -5.04 -24.22
CA LEU A 29 11.07 -5.57 -25.49
C LEU A 29 11.40 -7.06 -25.41
N ALA A 30 12.10 -7.48 -24.35
CA ALA A 30 12.41 -8.89 -24.13
C ALA A 30 11.15 -9.75 -23.99
N ALA A 31 10.15 -9.30 -23.23
CA ALA A 31 8.88 -10.00 -23.05
C ALA A 31 8.09 -10.11 -24.37
N MET A 32 8.04 -9.03 -25.16
CA MET A 32 7.37 -9.03 -26.47
C MET A 32 8.01 -10.00 -27.46
N VAL A 33 9.34 -10.12 -27.46
CA VAL A 33 10.07 -11.08 -28.31
C VAL A 33 9.87 -12.52 -27.83
N ALA A 34 9.88 -12.74 -26.52
CA ALA A 34 9.71 -14.07 -25.94
C ALA A 34 8.29 -14.63 -26.14
N ASN A 35 7.27 -13.77 -26.11
CA ASN A 35 5.88 -14.17 -26.35
C ASN A 35 5.11 -13.10 -27.15
N PRO A 36 5.18 -13.13 -28.49
CA PRO A 36 4.52 -12.13 -29.34
C PRO A 36 2.98 -12.11 -29.24
N GLY A 37 2.38 -13.20 -28.77
CA GLY A 37 0.93 -13.30 -28.56
C GLY A 37 0.45 -12.76 -27.21
N GLN A 38 1.37 -12.40 -26.30
CA GLN A 38 1.03 -11.83 -25.01
C GLN A 38 0.41 -10.44 -25.19
N ARG A 39 -0.65 -10.15 -24.43
CA ARG A 39 -1.21 -8.81 -24.37
C ARG A 39 -0.19 -7.86 -23.73
N LEU A 40 0.04 -6.71 -24.37
CA LEU A 40 0.96 -5.68 -23.86
C LEU A 40 0.64 -5.26 -22.41
N SER A 41 -0.65 -5.18 -22.06
CA SER A 41 -1.08 -4.82 -20.70
C SER A 41 -0.77 -5.86 -19.63
N ALA A 42 -0.38 -7.08 -20.01
CA ALA A 42 -0.01 -8.14 -19.09
C ALA A 42 1.51 -8.26 -18.91
N ILE A 43 2.31 -7.39 -19.55
CA ILE A 43 3.76 -7.37 -19.38
C ILE A 43 4.08 -6.69 -18.06
N ASP A 44 4.79 -7.41 -17.19
CA ASP A 44 5.34 -6.83 -15.97
C ASP A 44 6.57 -5.98 -16.31
N VAL A 45 6.46 -4.69 -16.08
CA VAL A 45 7.53 -3.73 -16.36
C VAL A 45 8.54 -3.65 -15.23
N LEU A 46 8.16 -4.04 -14.01
CA LEU A 46 8.99 -3.90 -12.82
C LEU A 46 9.88 -5.12 -12.62
N ASP A 47 11.05 -4.88 -12.05
CA ASP A 47 11.96 -5.94 -11.66
C ASP A 47 11.62 -6.51 -10.27
N PRO A 48 12.18 -7.68 -9.90
CA PRO A 48 11.92 -8.26 -8.59
C PRO A 48 12.30 -7.36 -7.40
N ALA A 49 13.34 -6.53 -7.52
CA ALA A 49 13.77 -5.61 -6.46
C ALA A 49 12.81 -4.41 -6.34
N GLU A 50 12.28 -3.91 -7.46
CA GLU A 50 11.24 -2.87 -7.49
C GLU A 50 9.94 -3.38 -6.88
N HIS A 51 9.53 -4.61 -7.19
CA HIS A 51 8.41 -5.28 -6.53
C HIS A 51 8.64 -5.45 -5.03
N ALA A 52 9.83 -5.86 -4.61
CA ALA A 52 10.17 -5.98 -3.19
C ALA A 52 10.06 -4.63 -2.47
N ARG A 53 10.57 -3.55 -3.09
CA ARG A 53 10.45 -2.19 -2.55
C ARG A 53 8.99 -1.73 -2.43
N LEU A 54 8.16 -2.02 -3.43
CA LEU A 54 6.73 -1.71 -3.37
C LEU A 54 6.01 -2.53 -2.29
N ALA A 55 6.37 -3.80 -2.14
CA ALA A 55 5.82 -4.65 -1.09
C ALA A 55 6.18 -4.13 0.31
N GLU A 56 7.40 -3.62 0.49
CA GLU A 56 7.83 -2.97 1.72
C GLU A 56 7.06 -1.66 1.98
N LEU A 57 7.01 -0.76 0.99
CA LEU A 57 6.30 0.52 1.10
C LEU A 57 4.80 0.32 1.40
N GLY A 58 4.18 -0.66 0.74
CA GLY A 58 2.77 -1.03 0.95
C GLY A 58 2.52 -1.83 2.23
N ARG A 59 3.54 -2.07 3.06
CA ARG A 59 3.49 -2.92 4.26
C ARG A 59 2.82 -4.28 3.98
N ARG A 60 3.12 -4.89 2.84
CA ARG A 60 2.47 -6.13 2.39
C ARG A 60 2.64 -7.26 3.40
N SER A 61 3.76 -7.29 4.11
CA SER A 61 4.03 -8.24 5.20
C SER A 61 3.02 -8.14 6.36
N VAL A 62 2.57 -6.93 6.70
CA VAL A 62 1.54 -6.71 7.73
C VAL A 62 0.19 -7.21 7.24
N LEU A 63 -0.15 -6.94 5.98
CA LEU A 63 -1.41 -7.38 5.37
C LEU A 63 -1.47 -8.89 5.11
N ALA A 64 -0.31 -9.55 5.00
CA ALA A 64 -0.20 -11.00 4.84
C ALA A 64 -0.32 -11.75 6.17
N ARG A 65 -0.21 -11.05 7.30
CA ARG A 65 -0.47 -11.65 8.62
C ARG A 65 -1.96 -12.02 8.70
N PRO A 66 -2.33 -13.18 9.27
CA PRO A 66 -3.72 -13.46 9.61
C PRO A 66 -4.29 -12.26 10.38
N ALA A 67 -5.46 -11.77 9.97
CA ALA A 67 -6.12 -10.73 10.74
C ALA A 67 -6.43 -11.31 12.12
N ASP A 68 -5.95 -10.66 13.17
CA ASP A 68 -6.47 -10.87 14.52
C ASP A 68 -7.91 -10.37 14.48
N THR A 69 -8.85 -11.26 14.16
CA THR A 69 -10.28 -10.95 14.17
C THR A 69 -10.73 -10.88 15.63
N THR A 70 -10.34 -9.83 16.33
CA THR A 70 -10.71 -9.59 17.73
C THR A 70 -12.18 -9.15 17.87
N GLY A 71 -12.98 -9.26 16.80
CA GLY A 71 -14.38 -8.84 16.75
C GLY A 71 -14.57 -7.55 15.94
N SER A 72 -15.83 -7.22 15.66
CA SER A 72 -16.18 -5.93 15.06
C SER A 72 -15.94 -4.78 16.05
N VAL A 73 -15.86 -3.54 15.56
CA VAL A 73 -15.73 -2.36 16.44
C VAL A 73 -16.80 -2.33 17.54
N PRO A 74 -18.10 -2.62 17.27
CA PRO A 74 -19.10 -2.72 18.34
C PRO A 74 -18.83 -3.81 19.39
N VAL A 75 -18.32 -4.98 18.98
CA VAL A 75 -17.97 -6.07 19.92
C VAL A 75 -16.82 -5.64 20.82
N LEU A 76 -15.79 -5.02 20.25
CA LEU A 76 -14.65 -4.50 21.00
C LEU A 76 -15.06 -3.34 21.92
N PHE A 77 -15.98 -2.50 21.48
CA PHE A 77 -16.55 -1.42 22.28
C PHE A 77 -17.32 -1.96 23.48
N ALA A 78 -18.23 -2.92 23.29
CA ALA A 78 -18.96 -3.56 24.39
C ALA A 78 -18.02 -4.24 25.41
N ALA A 79 -16.95 -4.90 24.94
CA ALA A 79 -15.92 -5.45 25.81
C ALA A 79 -15.22 -4.35 26.64
N GLN A 80 -15.02 -3.17 26.06
CA GLN A 80 -14.44 -2.01 26.74
C GLN A 80 -15.39 -1.39 27.77
N VAL A 81 -16.69 -1.30 27.45
CA VAL A 81 -17.74 -0.88 28.41
C VAL A 81 -17.74 -1.79 29.63
N ALA A 82 -17.70 -3.11 29.42
CA ALA A 82 -17.63 -4.08 30.51
C ALA A 82 -16.33 -3.99 31.34
N ARG A 83 -15.21 -3.64 30.71
CA ARG A 83 -13.89 -3.58 31.37
C ARG A 83 -13.70 -2.33 32.22
N THR A 84 -14.15 -1.16 31.74
CA THR A 84 -13.97 0.13 32.42
C THR A 84 -15.19 1.03 32.21
N PRO A 85 -16.34 0.73 32.84
CA PRO A 85 -17.60 1.42 32.56
C PRO A 85 -17.60 2.91 32.97
N ASP A 86 -16.84 3.25 34.01
CA ASP A 86 -16.78 4.62 34.57
C ASP A 86 -15.63 5.46 33.98
N ALA A 87 -14.81 4.88 33.09
CA ALA A 87 -13.79 5.64 32.38
C ALA A 87 -14.44 6.56 31.35
N VAL A 88 -13.93 7.79 31.23
CA VAL A 88 -14.39 8.76 30.23
C VAL A 88 -14.11 8.23 28.82
N ALA A 89 -15.16 8.11 28.01
CA ALA A 89 -15.09 7.62 26.63
C ALA A 89 -15.13 8.77 25.62
N LEU A 90 -15.90 9.82 25.91
CA LEU A 90 -16.11 10.94 25.01
C LEU A 90 -16.17 12.24 25.80
N THR A 91 -15.45 13.26 25.34
CA THR A 91 -15.49 14.62 25.90
C THR A 91 -15.74 15.62 24.80
N PHE A 92 -16.71 16.50 24.99
CA PHE A 92 -17.06 17.56 24.05
C PHE A 92 -17.55 18.80 24.81
N GLU A 93 -16.99 19.98 24.50
CA GLU A 93 -17.36 21.28 25.09
C GLU A 93 -17.53 21.28 26.63
N GLY A 94 -16.61 20.64 27.34
CA GLY A 94 -16.64 20.59 28.82
C GLY A 94 -17.61 19.55 29.40
N SER A 95 -18.39 18.87 28.56
CA SER A 95 -19.19 17.71 28.95
C SER A 95 -18.39 16.43 28.70
N SER A 96 -18.52 15.44 29.58
CA SER A 96 -17.88 14.12 29.43
C SER A 96 -18.90 13.02 29.66
N LEU A 97 -18.82 11.97 28.85
CA LEU A 97 -19.59 10.75 29.00
C LEU A 97 -18.64 9.59 29.30
N SER A 98 -19.02 8.76 30.28
CA SER A 98 -18.35 7.49 30.52
C SER A 98 -18.67 6.47 29.42
N TYR A 99 -17.90 5.38 29.34
CA TYR A 99 -18.20 4.29 28.39
C TYR A 99 -19.62 3.73 28.57
N ARG A 100 -20.08 3.58 29.81
CA ARG A 100 -21.44 3.17 30.13
C ARG A 100 -22.48 4.20 29.66
N GLU A 101 -22.28 5.47 29.97
CA GLU A 101 -23.22 6.53 29.56
C GLU A 101 -23.30 6.67 28.03
N LEU A 102 -22.20 6.42 27.32
CA LEU A 102 -22.17 6.43 25.86
C LEU A 102 -22.85 5.19 25.23
N ASP A 103 -22.86 4.05 25.91
CA ASP A 103 -23.52 2.81 25.44
C ASP A 103 -25.05 2.87 25.64
N GLU A 104 -25.51 3.61 26.64
CA GLU A 104 -26.93 3.79 26.99
C GLU A 104 -27.62 4.96 26.25
N ALA A 105 -26.85 5.85 25.62
CA ALA A 105 -27.33 7.06 24.94
C ALA A 105 -27.82 6.80 23.50
#